data_AF-A0A6L9MFZ7-F1
#
_entry.id   AF-A0A6L9MFZ7-F1
#
_cell.length_a   1.000
_cell.length_b   1.000
_cell.length_c   1.000
_cell.angle_alpha   90.00
_cell.angle_beta   90.00
_cell.angle_gamma   90.00
#
_symmetry.space_group_name_H-M   'P 1'
#
loop_
_entity.id
_entity.type
_entity.pdbx_description
1 polymer ?
#
loop_
_entity_poly.entity_id
_entity_poly.type
_entity_poly.pdbx_seq_one_letter_code
_entity_poly.pdbx_strand_id
1 'polypeptide(L)'
;MIVALLAPLAACTTKPIAEMSYTEVKVLADEIIERCNDQGVANGSPEMTICLRQEVGREDATRAANAQRRQAFAQALSQAGDNMQRQADRQALINAAQANRNISCRSTGFGNTVTTNCY
;
A
#
# COMPACT_ATOMS: atom_id res chain seq x y z
N MET A 1 4.38 -2.40 26.56
CA MET A 1 3.06 -2.80 26.01
C MET A 1 3.06 -2.48 24.52
N ILE A 2 3.15 -3.52 23.69
CA ILE A 2 3.07 -3.39 22.22
C ILE A 2 1.58 -3.34 21.89
N VAL A 3 1.07 -2.16 21.52
CA VAL A 3 -0.30 -2.00 21.03
C VAL A 3 -0.32 -2.54 19.60
N ALA A 4 -0.83 -3.76 19.45
CA ALA A 4 -1.14 -4.35 18.17
C ALA A 4 -2.18 -3.47 17.46
N LEU A 5 -1.75 -2.74 16.42
CA LEU A 5 -2.66 -2.16 15.42
C LEU A 5 -3.29 -3.33 14.64
N LEU A 6 -4.32 -3.94 15.22
CA LEU A 6 -5.33 -4.66 14.47
C LEU A 6 -6.19 -3.61 13.77
N ALA A 7 -5.67 -3.06 12.67
CA ALA A 7 -6.51 -2.39 11.70
C ALA A 7 -7.56 -3.43 11.29
N PRO A 8 -8.88 -3.17 11.45
CA PRO A 8 -9.86 -4.03 10.82
C PRO A 8 -9.51 -4.01 9.34
N LEU A 9 -9.27 -5.19 8.76
CA LEU A 9 -9.27 -5.36 7.32
C LEU A 9 -10.68 -4.96 6.89
N ALA A 10 -10.90 -3.66 6.69
CA ALA A 10 -12.14 -3.09 6.20
C ALA A 10 -12.55 -3.97 5.04
N ALA A 11 -13.73 -4.58 5.16
CA ALA A 11 -14.23 -5.61 4.28
C ALA A 11 -13.76 -5.35 2.85
N CYS A 12 -12.69 -6.03 2.48
CA CYS A 12 -12.13 -5.98 1.15
C CYS A 12 -13.09 -6.81 0.32
N THR A 13 -14.28 -6.27 0.01
CA THR A 13 -15.22 -6.88 -0.93
C THR A 13 -14.62 -6.69 -2.31
N THR A 14 -13.65 -7.55 -2.60
CA THR A 14 -12.68 -7.38 -3.66
C THR A 14 -12.93 -8.24 -4.88
N LYS A 15 -13.97 -9.07 -4.81
CA LYS A 15 -14.44 -9.81 -5.98
C LYS A 15 -15.24 -8.86 -6.88
N PRO A 16 -14.90 -8.77 -8.17
CA PRO A 16 -15.78 -8.13 -9.13
C PRO A 16 -17.13 -8.86 -9.16
N ILE A 17 -18.19 -8.16 -9.57
CA ILE A 17 -19.56 -8.70 -9.55
C ILE A 17 -19.64 -10.01 -10.37
N ALA A 18 -18.87 -10.09 -11.46
CA ALA A 18 -18.78 -11.28 -12.31
C ALA A 18 -18.19 -12.53 -11.64
N GLU A 19 -17.44 -12.38 -10.55
CA GLU A 19 -16.81 -13.49 -9.81
C GLU A 19 -17.58 -13.88 -8.54
N MET A 20 -18.71 -13.22 -8.28
CA MET A 20 -19.55 -13.53 -7.13
C MET A 20 -20.44 -14.74 -7.41
N SER A 21 -20.59 -15.60 -6.39
CA SER A 21 -21.60 -16.65 -6.38
C SER A 21 -23.00 -16.05 -6.40
N TYR A 22 -24.00 -16.83 -6.82
CA TYR A 22 -25.39 -16.39 -6.85
C TYR A 22 -25.89 -15.87 -5.49
N THR A 23 -25.46 -16.50 -4.39
CA THR A 23 -25.80 -16.06 -3.04
C THR A 23 -25.16 -14.71 -2.68
N GLU A 24 -23.91 -14.48 -3.08
CA GLU A 24 -23.23 -13.19 -2.87
C GLU A 24 -23.89 -12.07 -3.71
N VAL A 25 -24.28 -12.38 -4.96
CA VAL A 25 -25.01 -11.42 -5.82
C VAL A 25 -26.37 -11.07 -5.22
N LYS A 26 -27.08 -12.04 -4.64
CA LYS A 26 -28.37 -11.80 -4.01
C LYS A 26 -28.26 -10.83 -2.83
N VAL A 27 -27.29 -11.06 -1.94
CA VAL A 27 -27.04 -10.17 -0.79
C VAL A 27 -26.72 -8.76 -1.28
N LEU A 28 -25.87 -8.62 -2.31
CA LEU A 28 -25.55 -7.32 -2.89
C LEU A 28 -26.78 -6.63 -3.51
N ALA A 29 -27.66 -7.39 -4.16
CA ALA A 29 -28.89 -6.85 -4.74
C ALA A 29 -29.82 -6.32 -3.64
N ASP A 30 -29.96 -7.04 -2.53
CA ASP A 30 -30.74 -6.60 -1.36
C ASP A 30 -30.17 -5.29 -0.77
N GLU A 31 -28.85 -5.19 -0.62
CA GLU A 31 -28.17 -3.96 -0.18
C GLU A 31 -28.40 -2.79 -1.15
N ILE A 32 -28.37 -3.03 -2.45
CA ILE A 32 -28.62 -2.00 -3.46
C ILE A 32 -30.07 -1.52 -3.42
N ILE A 33 -31.03 -2.43 -3.23
CA ILE A 33 -32.45 -2.09 -3.07
C ILE A 33 -32.65 -1.25 -1.82
N GLU A 34 -32.02 -1.62 -0.70
CA GLU A 34 -32.04 -0.84 0.55
C GLU A 34 -31.51 0.58 0.32
N ARG A 35 -30.36 0.73 -0.35
CA ARG A 35 -29.80 2.05 -0.71
C ARG A 35 -30.75 2.90 -1.56
N CYS A 36 -31.49 2.30 -2.49
CA CYS A 36 -32.47 3.01 -3.30
C CYS A 36 -33.69 3.44 -2.47
N ASN A 37 -34.15 2.58 -1.54
CA ASN A 37 -35.23 2.92 -0.62
C ASN A 37 -34.81 4.06 0.34
N ASP A 38 -33.56 4.05 0.81
CA ASP A 38 -32.99 5.12 1.65
C ASP A 38 -32.92 6.48 0.92
N GLN A 39 -32.80 6.45 -0.40
CA GLN A 39 -32.88 7.63 -1.27
C GLN A 39 -34.33 8.09 -1.52
N GLY A 40 -35.32 7.43 -0.92
CA GLY A 40 -36.74 7.75 -1.04
C GLY A 40 -37.41 7.17 -2.27
N VAL A 41 -36.76 6.26 -3.01
CA VAL A 41 -37.33 5.65 -4.20
C VAL A 41 -38.31 4.55 -3.81
N ALA A 42 -39.57 4.66 -4.24
CA ALA A 42 -40.59 3.67 -3.91
C ALA A 42 -40.33 2.32 -4.60
N ASN A 43 -40.46 1.22 -3.87
CA ASN A 43 -40.38 -0.14 -4.43
C ASN A 43 -41.40 -0.33 -5.57
N GLY A 44 -40.95 -0.90 -6.69
CA GLY A 44 -41.78 -1.15 -7.87
C GLY A 44 -42.09 0.08 -8.72
N SER A 45 -41.58 1.27 -8.36
CA SER A 45 -41.66 2.45 -9.22
C SER A 45 -40.77 2.30 -10.46
N PRO A 46 -41.08 3.01 -11.57
CA PRO A 46 -40.16 3.11 -12.70
C PRO A 46 -38.78 3.68 -12.30
N GLU A 47 -38.79 4.58 -11.32
CA GLU A 47 -37.59 5.21 -10.75
C GLU A 47 -36.69 4.22 -10.02
N MET A 48 -37.25 3.16 -9.42
CA MET A 48 -36.48 2.08 -8.82
C MET A 48 -35.53 1.44 -9.83
N THR A 49 -35.99 1.20 -11.07
CA THR A 49 -35.13 0.60 -12.12
C THR A 49 -33.95 1.50 -12.47
N ILE A 50 -34.16 2.82 -12.44
CA ILE A 50 -33.12 3.81 -12.71
C ILE A 50 -32.11 3.83 -11.56
N CYS A 51 -32.60 3.90 -10.32
CA CYS A 51 -31.75 3.86 -9.13
C CYS A 51 -30.90 2.58 -9.07
N LEU A 52 -31.52 1.41 -9.28
CA LEU A 52 -30.82 0.13 -9.30
C LEU A 52 -29.69 0.13 -10.36
N ARG A 53 -29.97 0.61 -11.58
CA ARG A 53 -28.94 0.69 -12.63
C ARG A 53 -27.78 1.59 -12.22
N GLN A 54 -28.08 2.74 -11.61
CA GLN A 54 -27.07 3.68 -11.15
C GLN A 54 -26.21 3.09 -10.03
N GLU A 55 -26.83 2.48 -9.02
CA GLU A 55 -26.14 1.89 -7.88
C GLU A 55 -25.32 0.66 -8.27
N VAL A 56 -25.81 -0.19 -9.19
CA VAL A 56 -25.03 -1.30 -9.75
C VAL A 56 -23.79 -0.76 -10.49
N GLY A 57 -23.96 0.28 -11.31
CA GLY A 57 -22.82 0.91 -12.00
C GLY A 57 -21.80 1.52 -11.04
N ARG A 58 -22.28 2.17 -9.96
CA ARG A 58 -21.42 2.71 -8.90
C ARG A 58 -20.65 1.61 -8.18
N GLU A 59 -21.31 0.50 -7.87
CA GLU A 59 -20.73 -0.64 -7.19
C GLU A 59 -19.62 -1.30 -8.03
N ASP A 60 -19.88 -1.52 -9.32
CA ASP A 60 -18.89 -2.08 -10.26
C ASP A 60 -17.66 -1.17 -10.39
N ALA A 61 -17.88 0.13 -10.60
CA ALA A 61 -16.80 1.11 -10.67
C ALA A 61 -15.99 1.19 -9.37
N THR A 62 -16.64 1.11 -8.21
CA THR A 62 -15.98 1.14 -6.90
C THR A 62 -15.11 -0.11 -6.72
N ARG A 63 -15.60 -1.29 -7.09
CA ARG A 63 -14.84 -2.55 -7.01
C ARG A 63 -13.65 -2.55 -7.96
N ALA A 64 -13.83 -2.07 -9.19
CA ALA A 64 -12.73 -1.92 -10.15
C ALA A 64 -11.65 -0.95 -9.64
N ALA A 65 -12.05 0.22 -9.12
CA ALA A 65 -11.13 1.18 -8.54
C ALA A 65 -10.38 0.61 -7.33
N ASN A 66 -11.04 -0.14 -6.46
CA ASN A 66 -10.40 -0.81 -5.32
C ASN A 66 -9.43 -1.91 -5.76
N ALA A 67 -9.71 -2.65 -6.82
CA ALA A 67 -8.77 -3.59 -7.41
C ALA A 67 -7.52 -2.88 -7.94
N GLN A 68 -7.70 -1.80 -8.71
CA GLN A 68 -6.61 -1.01 -9.25
C GLN A 68 -5.75 -0.36 -8.15
N ARG A 69 -6.37 0.21 -7.12
CA ARG A 69 -5.65 0.80 -5.97
C ARG A 69 -4.77 -0.22 -5.25
N ARG A 70 -5.24 -1.47 -5.11
CA ARG A 70 -4.44 -2.54 -4.51
C ARG A 70 -3.25 -2.92 -5.37
N GLN A 71 -3.43 -3.03 -6.68
CA GLN A 71 -2.32 -3.28 -7.61
C GLN A 71 -1.29 -2.14 -7.54
N ALA A 72 -1.75 -0.89 -7.57
CA ALA A 72 -0.89 0.28 -7.46
C ALA A 72 -0.16 0.32 -6.10
N PHE A 73 -0.84 0.01 -5.00
CA PHE A 73 -0.22 -0.07 -3.67
C PHE A 73 0.83 -1.19 -3.60
N ALA A 74 0.54 -2.37 -4.15
CA ALA A 74 1.50 -3.47 -4.19
C ALA A 74 2.75 -3.11 -5.02
N GLN A 75 2.58 -2.45 -6.16
CA GLN A 75 3.68 -1.96 -6.97
C GLN A 75 4.48 -0.86 -6.27
N ALA A 76 3.82 0.05 -5.57
CA ALA A 76 4.49 1.09 -4.79
C ALA A 76 5.31 0.49 -3.65
N LEU A 77 4.76 -0.53 -2.97
CA LEU A 77 5.46 -1.23 -1.90
C LEU A 77 6.67 -2.01 -2.42
N SER A 78 6.56 -2.68 -3.57
CA SER A 78 7.71 -3.40 -4.17
C SER A 78 8.81 -2.42 -4.57
N GLN A 79 8.46 -1.29 -5.20
CA GLN A 79 9.42 -0.24 -5.56
C GLN A 79 10.08 0.39 -4.33
N ALA A 80 9.33 0.56 -3.23
CA ALA A 80 9.89 1.04 -1.97
C ALA A 80 10.92 0.05 -1.41
N GLY A 81 10.63 -1.26 -1.45
CA GLY A 81 11.56 -2.31 -1.06
C GLY A 81 12.85 -2.30 -1.90
N ASP A 82 12.72 -2.23 -3.22
CA ASP A 82 13.88 -2.19 -4.12
C ASP A 82 14.78 -0.97 -3.90
N ASN A 83 14.18 0.20 -3.67
CA ASN A 83 14.93 1.42 -3.40
C ASN A 83 15.63 1.39 -2.03
N MET A 84 14.98 0.78 -1.03
CA MET A 84 15.55 0.61 0.31
C MET A 84 16.72 -0.37 0.29
N GLN A 85 16.60 -1.48 -0.46
CA GLN A 85 17.69 -2.44 -0.70
C GLN A 85 18.89 -1.74 -1.32
N ARG A 86 18.69 -0.96 -2.40
CA ARG A 86 19.78 -0.22 -3.07
C ARG A 86 20.44 0.80 -2.15
N GLN A 87 19.69 1.44 -1.26
CA GLN A 87 20.26 2.35 -0.27
C GLN A 87 21.08 1.60 0.78
N ALA A 88 20.58 0.47 1.28
CA ALA A 88 21.31 -0.37 2.23
C ALA A 88 22.62 -0.89 1.63
N ASP A 89 22.59 -1.38 0.39
CA ASP A 89 23.78 -1.85 -0.34
C ASP A 89 24.78 -0.72 -0.57
N ARG A 90 24.30 0.47 -0.96
CA ARG A 90 25.17 1.65 -1.15
C ARG A 90 25.79 2.11 0.17
N GLN A 91 25.05 2.06 1.28
CA GLN A 91 25.58 2.39 2.61
C GLN A 91 26.62 1.36 3.05
N ALA A 92 26.38 0.07 2.80
CA ALA A 92 27.34 -1.00 3.11
C ALA A 92 28.66 -0.83 2.33
N LEU A 93 28.58 -0.45 1.04
CA LEU A 93 29.76 -0.13 0.23
C LEU A 93 30.54 1.08 0.78
N ILE A 94 29.84 2.14 1.21
CA ILE A 94 30.49 3.33 1.81
C ILE A 94 31.20 2.94 3.11
N ASN A 95 30.55 2.17 3.98
CA ASN A 95 31.14 1.74 5.24
C ASN A 95 32.37 0.84 5.00
N ALA A 96 32.30 -0.08 4.01
CA ALA A 96 33.45 -0.91 3.62
C ALA A 96 34.59 -0.07 3.03
N ALA A 97 34.29 0.95 2.23
CA ALA A 97 35.29 1.87 1.70
C ALA A 97 35.94 2.74 2.80
N GLN A 98 35.18 3.12 3.83
CA GLN A 98 35.72 3.84 4.99
C GLN A 98 36.59 2.95 5.88
N ALA A 99 36.22 1.69 6.07
CA ALA A 99 37.01 0.73 6.86
C ALA A 99 38.40 0.44 6.24
N ASN A 100 38.53 0.52 4.92
CA ASN A 100 39.81 0.36 4.21
C ASN A 100 40.55 1.68 3.95
N ARG A 101 40.06 2.80 4.49
CA ARG A 101 40.68 4.10 4.25
C ARG A 101 41.92 4.25 5.13
N ASN A 102 43.08 4.28 4.51
CA ASN A 102 44.35 4.51 5.20
C ASN A 102 44.34 5.92 5.84
N ILE A 103 44.27 6.00 7.16
CA ILE A 103 44.24 7.27 7.90
C ILE A 103 45.68 7.62 8.27
N SER A 104 46.22 8.72 7.71
CA SER A 104 47.55 9.18 8.09
C SER A 104 47.49 9.95 9.41
N CYS A 105 47.98 9.34 10.48
CA CYS A 105 48.16 9.97 11.77
C CYS A 105 49.48 10.75 11.82
N ARG A 106 49.45 11.91 12.47
CA ARG A 106 50.63 12.73 12.73
C ARG A 106 50.87 12.80 14.23
N SER A 107 52.03 12.34 14.69
CA SER A 107 52.44 12.44 16.09
C SER A 107 53.59 13.42 16.22
N THR A 108 53.51 14.31 17.22
CA THR A 108 54.54 15.30 17.53
C THR A 108 55.08 15.07 18.94
N GLY A 109 56.39 14.84 19.04
CA GLY A 109 57.09 14.66 20.32
C GLY A 109 58.52 15.20 20.23
N PHE A 110 58.92 16.01 21.21
CA PHE A 110 60.26 16.62 21.33
C PHE A 110 60.83 17.19 20.01
N GLY A 111 60.07 18.08 19.36
CA GLY A 111 60.52 18.82 18.16
C GLY A 111 60.51 18.03 16.84
N ASN A 112 60.23 16.73 16.87
CA ASN A 112 60.11 15.91 15.67
C ASN A 112 58.64 15.57 15.39
N THR A 113 58.26 15.58 14.11
CA THR A 113 56.92 15.21 13.66
C THR A 113 57.01 13.94 12.82
N VAL A 114 56.38 12.85 13.29
CA VAL A 114 56.34 11.59 12.56
C VAL A 114 54.93 11.37 12.02
N THR A 115 54.84 11.16 10.71
CA THR A 115 53.60 10.78 10.02
C THR A 115 53.58 9.26 9.86
N THR A 116 52.53 8.59 10.32
CA THR A 116 52.36 7.13 10.26
C THR A 116 50.95 6.80 9.78
N ASN A 117 50.81 5.69 9.05
CA ASN A 117 49.51 5.16 8.65
C ASN A 117 48.87 4.43 9.83
N CYS A 118 47.73 4.92 10.27
CA CYS A 118 46.83 4.29 11.23
C CYS A 118 45.73 3.55 10.48
N TYR A 119 45.30 2.44 11.07
CA TYR A 119 44.16 1.65 10.63
C TYR A 119 43.05 1.76 11.67
#